data_AF-A0A147J185-F1
#
_entry.id   AF-A0A147J185-F1
#
_cell.length_a   1.000
_cell.length_b   1.000
_cell.length_c   1.000
_cell.angle_alpha   90.00
_cell.angle_beta   90.00
_cell.angle_gamma   90.00
#
_symmetry.space_group_name_H-M   'P 1'
#
loop_
_entity.id
_entity.type
_entity.pdbx_description
1 polymer ?
#
loop_
_entity_poly.entity_id
_entity_poly.type
_entity_poly.pdbx_seq_one_letter_code
_entity_poly.pdbx_strand_id
1 'polypeptide(L)'
;MIGIGLSAAPAQAEWREARAKHFVLYGNMSEGDIRAMATRLEQFDGVLRYFYQLPEVEGQESNPVTVYVVPNVAAIRRLYGKGGDHVAGFYQPRVSGSVAFTPLRGEGEGPNALQPQYVLFHEYAHHFLFGNSGAAYPAWFSEGFAEFASTARFDRNGVMVGVAAQHRAFGLLDSSKLSIDTLFDSSRRKLDPQQLDQLYGRGWLLTHYTMFDPDHRARFGRYMDLLNTGTPSLAAGNEAYGSLKQLDRDLDKYLGRSTIPGMMVPFDRLPQVAVTVRALSPGEQALIAYRMQSDRGVDQKTGRDLYTRVASVAAAYPQDAAAQGWFAEMAYDAGEDAVAEAAADRALAVDAKSQQALLYKGLIHLRRAQAAHSQDKAVWDEARGWIVKANRADPNAAEPLAIFYRSFAMAGEKPRPSAIRGLERAFQLVPQDKGLRFTLAAQQIEAGDIDMAKALLRPLAFDPHMPPDNPAAQLLALLEKGDRDAVRKGLAAMSGPAADD
;
A
#
# COMPACT_ATOMS: atom_id res chain seq x y z
N MET A 1 8.95 9.16 60.39
CA MET A 1 9.03 9.33 58.92
C MET A 1 8.11 8.30 58.29
N ILE A 2 6.98 8.73 57.75
CA ILE A 2 6.04 7.85 57.05
C ILE A 2 6.46 7.88 55.58
N GLY A 3 7.00 6.77 55.08
CA GLY A 3 7.38 6.62 53.69
C GLY A 3 6.15 6.49 52.81
N ILE A 4 5.90 7.47 51.96
CA ILE A 4 4.90 7.40 50.90
C ILE A 4 5.49 6.51 49.79
N GLY A 5 5.06 5.26 49.76
CA GLY A 5 5.31 4.37 48.63
C GLY A 5 4.47 4.81 47.44
N LEU A 6 5.08 5.53 46.49
CA LEU A 6 4.53 5.68 45.15
C LEU A 6 4.45 4.30 44.51
N SER A 7 3.27 3.69 44.57
CA SER A 7 2.95 2.52 43.77
C SER A 7 2.86 3.00 42.32
N ALA A 8 3.90 2.78 41.53
CA ALA A 8 3.80 2.92 40.08
C ALA A 8 2.75 1.90 39.62
N ALA A 9 1.57 2.38 39.25
CA ALA A 9 0.58 1.54 38.58
C ALA A 9 1.25 0.94 37.35
N PRO A 10 1.15 -0.39 37.11
CA PRO A 10 1.65 -0.96 35.87
C PRO A 10 0.98 -0.21 34.72
N ALA A 11 1.77 0.33 33.79
CA ALA A 11 1.23 0.94 32.59
C ALA A 11 0.34 -0.11 31.91
N GLN A 12 -0.98 0.05 32.02
CA GLN A 12 -1.92 -0.82 31.34
C GLN A 12 -1.68 -0.62 29.85
N ALA A 13 -1.25 -1.70 29.19
CA ALA A 13 -1.18 -1.76 27.75
C ALA A 13 -2.62 -1.60 27.22
N GLU A 14 -2.91 -0.42 26.67
CA GLU A 14 -4.18 -0.04 26.09
C GLU A 14 -3.93 0.43 24.63
N TRP A 15 -4.82 0.07 23.69
CA TRP A 15 -4.67 0.50 22.31
C TRP A 15 -4.83 2.01 22.17
N ARG A 16 -3.98 2.60 21.32
CA ARG A 16 -3.98 4.02 20.98
C ARG A 16 -4.03 4.20 19.48
N GLU A 17 -4.63 5.30 19.07
CA GLU A 17 -4.47 5.85 17.72
C GLU A 17 -3.45 6.98 17.78
N ALA A 18 -2.45 6.96 16.91
CA ALA A 18 -1.63 8.13 16.58
C ALA A 18 -1.91 8.56 15.14
N ARG A 19 -2.40 9.78 14.97
CA ARG A 19 -2.71 10.37 13.68
C ARG A 19 -1.67 11.42 13.34
N ALA A 20 -1.04 11.25 12.19
CA ALA A 20 -0.18 12.22 11.54
C ALA A 20 -0.78 12.56 10.16
N LYS A 21 -0.02 13.24 9.29
CA LYS A 21 -0.51 13.73 8.00
C LYS A 21 -0.70 12.60 6.98
N HIS A 22 0.27 11.70 6.88
CA HIS A 22 0.30 10.59 5.92
C HIS A 22 0.00 9.25 6.57
N PHE A 23 -0.13 9.20 7.90
CA PHE A 23 -0.25 7.96 8.65
C PHE A 23 -1.31 7.99 9.75
N VAL A 24 -1.96 6.84 9.95
CA VAL A 24 -2.76 6.54 11.15
C VAL A 24 -2.23 5.24 11.75
N LEU A 25 -1.66 5.30 12.94
CA LEU A 25 -1.10 4.14 13.63
C LEU A 25 -2.07 3.67 14.70
N TYR A 26 -2.24 2.35 14.80
CA TYR A 26 -2.89 1.69 15.92
C TYR A 26 -1.89 0.77 16.62
N GLY A 27 -1.71 0.94 17.91
CA GLY A 27 -0.79 0.11 18.68
C GLY A 27 -1.17 -0.02 20.14
N ASN A 28 -0.96 -1.19 20.71
CA ASN A 28 -1.07 -1.43 22.14
C ASN A 28 0.25 -1.09 22.84
N MET A 29 0.50 0.20 23.06
CA MET A 29 1.75 0.73 23.61
C MET A 29 1.54 2.10 24.27
N SER A 30 2.59 2.65 24.88
CA SER A 30 2.50 3.96 25.54
C SER A 30 2.25 5.09 24.54
N GLU A 31 1.67 6.20 25.00
CA GLU A 31 1.50 7.41 24.18
C GLU A 31 2.83 7.92 23.61
N GLY A 32 3.91 7.87 24.42
CA GLY A 32 5.24 8.30 23.98
C GLY A 32 5.79 7.44 22.84
N ASP A 33 5.64 6.12 22.94
CA ASP A 33 6.17 5.19 21.94
C ASP A 33 5.42 5.30 20.61
N ILE A 34 4.08 5.33 20.63
CA ILE A 34 3.29 5.43 19.39
C ILE A 34 3.49 6.80 18.72
N ARG A 35 3.64 7.87 19.51
CA ARG A 35 3.98 9.21 19.02
C ARG A 35 5.35 9.24 18.36
N ALA A 36 6.35 8.61 18.98
CA ALA A 36 7.70 8.54 18.42
C ALA A 36 7.72 7.73 17.12
N MET A 37 6.97 6.62 17.05
CA MET A 37 6.86 5.80 15.84
C MET A 37 6.18 6.58 14.70
N ALA A 38 5.04 7.21 14.95
CA ALA A 38 4.37 8.07 13.96
C ALA A 38 5.28 9.21 13.49
N THR A 39 6.00 9.84 14.42
CA THR A 39 6.95 10.92 14.10
C THR A 39 8.06 10.45 13.17
N ARG A 40 8.65 9.28 13.44
CA ARG A 40 9.70 8.71 12.58
C ARG A 40 9.19 8.36 11.19
N LEU A 41 7.97 7.84 11.06
CA LEU A 41 7.39 7.54 9.75
C LEU A 41 7.16 8.80 8.90
N GLU A 42 6.64 9.87 9.49
CA GLU A 42 6.50 11.16 8.80
C GLU A 42 7.85 11.76 8.40
N GLN A 43 8.85 11.68 9.28
CA GLN A 43 10.20 12.10 8.94
C GLN A 43 10.78 11.24 7.81
N PHE A 44 10.49 9.93 7.79
CA PHE A 44 10.94 9.04 6.73
C PHE A 44 10.29 9.36 5.38
N ASP A 45 8.97 9.60 5.31
CA ASP A 45 8.31 10.14 4.11
C ASP A 45 8.97 11.45 3.66
N GLY A 46 9.15 12.41 4.57
CA GLY A 46 9.80 13.68 4.28
C GLY A 46 11.22 13.53 3.73
N VAL A 47 11.98 12.55 4.23
CA VAL A 47 13.32 12.22 3.74
C VAL A 47 13.26 11.66 2.32
N LEU A 48 12.34 10.74 2.02
CA LEU A 48 12.18 10.21 0.66
C LEU A 48 11.76 11.31 -0.32
N ARG A 49 10.81 12.16 0.07
CA ARG A 49 10.40 13.34 -0.74
C ARG A 49 11.56 14.29 -0.98
N TYR A 50 12.34 14.61 0.05
CA TYR A 50 13.52 15.46 -0.08
C TYR A 50 14.56 14.84 -1.03
N PHE A 51 14.84 13.54 -0.85
CA PHE A 51 15.83 12.81 -1.65
C PHE A 51 15.46 12.78 -3.14
N TYR A 52 14.18 12.52 -3.44
CA TYR A 52 13.66 12.44 -4.81
C TYR A 52 13.14 13.76 -5.38
N GLN A 53 13.21 14.84 -4.60
CA GLN A 53 12.67 16.16 -4.97
C GLN A 53 11.19 16.11 -5.37
N LEU A 54 10.42 15.27 -4.68
CA LEU A 54 9.01 15.06 -4.94
C LEU A 54 8.17 16.00 -4.07
N PRO A 55 7.28 16.83 -4.67
CA PRO A 55 6.36 17.63 -3.90
C PRO A 55 5.29 16.74 -3.23
N GLU A 56 4.54 17.33 -2.31
CA GLU A 56 3.30 16.72 -1.85
C GLU A 56 2.22 16.83 -2.92
N VAL A 57 1.35 15.82 -2.98
CA VAL A 57 0.13 15.87 -3.77
C VAL A 57 -0.97 16.48 -2.92
N GLU A 58 -1.58 17.57 -3.38
CA GLU A 58 -2.71 18.21 -2.69
C GLU A 58 -3.83 17.20 -2.44
N GLY A 59 -4.29 17.09 -1.20
CA GLY A 59 -5.37 16.19 -0.78
C GLY A 59 -4.95 14.76 -0.46
N GLN A 60 -3.66 14.40 -0.59
CA GLN A 60 -3.18 13.05 -0.27
C GLN A 60 -3.38 12.69 1.22
N GLU A 61 -3.42 13.69 2.11
CA GLU A 61 -3.65 13.53 3.55
C GLU A 61 -5.01 12.91 3.90
N SER A 62 -5.97 12.93 2.97
CA SER A 62 -7.26 12.23 3.08
C SER A 62 -7.14 10.71 2.86
N ASN A 63 -5.98 10.21 2.43
CA ASN A 63 -5.74 8.79 2.15
C ASN A 63 -4.50 8.29 2.92
N PRO A 64 -4.47 8.44 4.26
CA PRO A 64 -3.30 8.05 5.04
C PRO A 64 -3.10 6.53 5.02
N VAL A 65 -1.84 6.10 5.15
CA VAL A 65 -1.53 4.68 5.38
C VAL A 65 -1.91 4.31 6.80
N THR A 66 -2.81 3.33 6.94
CA THR A 66 -3.13 2.76 8.25
C THR A 66 -2.05 1.76 8.64
N VAL A 67 -1.47 1.89 9.83
CA VAL A 67 -0.39 1.02 10.30
C VAL A 67 -0.82 0.34 11.60
N TYR A 68 -0.94 -0.98 11.56
CA TYR A 68 -1.21 -1.79 12.75
C TYR A 68 0.08 -2.32 13.35
N VAL A 69 0.34 -1.94 14.60
CA VAL A 69 1.48 -2.41 15.37
C VAL A 69 1.05 -3.56 16.27
N VAL A 70 1.39 -4.78 15.87
CA VAL A 70 1.01 -6.02 16.56
C VAL A 70 2.13 -6.52 17.46
N PRO A 71 1.88 -7.40 18.45
CA PRO A 71 2.88 -7.72 19.47
C PRO A 71 4.21 -8.30 18.96
N ASN A 72 4.18 -9.11 17.89
CA ASN A 72 5.35 -9.86 17.40
C ASN A 72 5.12 -10.43 15.98
N VAL A 73 6.17 -11.01 15.40
CA VAL A 73 6.14 -11.65 14.06
C VAL A 73 5.13 -12.80 13.99
N ALA A 74 4.90 -13.56 15.07
CA ALA A 74 3.88 -14.62 15.05
C ALA A 74 2.45 -14.08 14.85
N ALA A 75 2.14 -12.88 15.35
CA ALA A 75 0.88 -12.19 15.07
C ALA A 75 0.80 -11.74 13.60
N ILE A 76 1.91 -11.28 13.01
CA ILE A 76 1.99 -10.96 11.58
C ILE A 76 1.69 -12.18 10.73
N ARG A 77 2.37 -13.31 10.96
CA ARG A 77 2.16 -14.56 10.21
C ARG A 77 0.70 -15.02 10.27
N ARG A 78 0.06 -14.86 11.45
CA ARG A 78 -1.37 -15.17 11.64
C ARG A 78 -2.29 -14.24 10.83
N LEU A 79 -2.00 -12.94 10.78
CA LEU A 79 -2.77 -11.97 10.00
C LEU A 79 -2.58 -12.17 8.49
N TYR A 80 -1.35 -12.47 8.07
CA TYR A 80 -1.05 -12.76 6.66
C TYR A 80 -1.81 -14.01 6.19
N GLY A 81 -1.79 -15.06 7.00
CA GLY A 81 -2.44 -16.34 6.71
C GLY A 81 -1.58 -17.23 5.82
N LYS A 82 -2.23 -17.96 4.91
CA LYS A 82 -1.56 -18.96 4.05
C LYS A 82 -0.44 -18.32 3.22
N GLY A 83 0.74 -18.93 3.24
CA GLY A 83 1.93 -18.42 2.54
C GLY A 83 2.74 -17.39 3.32
N GLY A 84 2.34 -17.08 4.57
CA GLY A 84 2.97 -16.07 5.41
C GLY A 84 4.11 -16.55 6.30
N ASP A 85 4.55 -17.81 6.21
CA ASP A 85 5.46 -18.42 7.19
C ASP A 85 6.81 -17.69 7.33
N HIS A 86 7.22 -16.92 6.32
CA HIS A 86 8.48 -16.17 6.29
C HIS A 86 8.26 -14.64 6.26
N VAL A 87 7.04 -14.18 6.50
CA VAL A 87 6.67 -12.76 6.45
C VAL A 87 6.89 -12.10 7.82
N ALA A 88 7.68 -11.02 7.85
CA ALA A 88 7.99 -10.27 9.06
C ALA A 88 7.14 -8.99 9.23
N GLY A 89 6.41 -8.60 8.18
CA GLY A 89 5.50 -7.47 8.07
C GLY A 89 5.02 -7.41 6.62
N PHE A 90 3.94 -6.69 6.34
CA PHE A 90 3.43 -6.57 4.97
C PHE A 90 2.58 -5.33 4.78
N TYR A 91 2.54 -4.84 3.54
CA TYR A 91 1.71 -3.73 3.10
C TYR A 91 0.76 -4.13 1.97
N GLN A 92 -0.44 -3.54 1.97
CA GLN A 92 -1.44 -3.71 0.92
C GLN A 92 -1.86 -2.34 0.39
N PRO A 93 -1.56 -2.01 -0.88
CA PRO A 93 -2.08 -0.82 -1.53
C PRO A 93 -3.55 -1.04 -1.88
N ARG A 94 -4.41 -0.13 -1.44
CA ARG A 94 -5.82 -0.12 -1.87
C ARG A 94 -6.47 1.25 -1.71
N VAL A 95 -7.47 1.49 -2.54
CA VAL A 95 -8.28 2.71 -2.58
C VAL A 95 -9.14 2.86 -1.33
N SER A 96 -9.55 1.76 -0.70
CA SER A 96 -10.30 1.74 0.57
C SER A 96 -9.45 2.01 1.81
N GLY A 97 -8.23 2.54 1.63
CA GLY A 97 -7.29 2.84 2.70
C GLY A 97 -6.15 1.83 2.71
N SER A 98 -4.99 2.25 2.21
CA SER A 98 -3.79 1.41 2.20
C SER A 98 -3.38 1.06 3.63
N VAL A 99 -2.96 -0.19 3.87
CA VAL A 99 -2.65 -0.69 5.22
C VAL A 99 -1.29 -1.35 5.28
N ALA A 100 -0.61 -1.23 6.41
CA ALA A 100 0.58 -1.97 6.74
C ALA A 100 0.44 -2.64 8.12
N PHE A 101 1.02 -3.83 8.25
CA PHE A 101 1.09 -4.57 9.51
C PHE A 101 2.55 -4.76 9.89
N THR A 102 2.92 -4.29 11.08
CA THR A 102 4.30 -4.35 11.58
C THR A 102 4.33 -4.91 13.00
N PRO A 103 5.33 -5.73 13.36
CA PRO A 103 5.46 -6.20 14.71
C PRO A 103 6.08 -5.13 15.61
N LEU A 104 5.76 -5.14 16.89
CA LEU A 104 6.42 -4.32 17.91
C LEU A 104 7.82 -4.88 18.22
N ARG A 105 7.97 -6.20 18.13
CA ARG A 105 9.22 -6.91 18.42
C ARG A 105 9.57 -7.84 17.26
N GLY A 106 10.79 -7.72 16.78
CA GLY A 106 11.35 -8.59 15.73
C GLY A 106 11.79 -9.95 16.29
N GLU A 107 12.36 -10.77 15.42
CA GLU A 107 13.02 -12.02 15.80
C GLU A 107 14.55 -11.79 15.87
N GLY A 108 15.19 -12.24 16.96
CA GLY A 108 16.64 -12.11 17.17
C GLY A 108 17.08 -10.80 17.87
N GLU A 109 18.36 -10.75 18.23
CA GLU A 109 19.02 -9.60 18.87
C GLU A 109 20.29 -9.21 18.10
N GLY A 110 20.71 -7.94 18.25
CA GLY A 110 21.97 -7.43 17.69
C GLY A 110 21.83 -6.67 16.36
N PRO A 111 22.95 -6.15 15.82
CA PRO A 111 22.95 -5.25 14.66
C PRO A 111 22.53 -5.92 13.35
N ASN A 112 22.61 -7.25 13.27
CA ASN A 112 22.25 -8.03 12.08
C ASN A 112 20.81 -8.55 12.11
N ALA A 113 20.09 -8.37 13.24
CA ALA A 113 18.71 -8.81 13.36
C ALA A 113 17.79 -7.96 12.48
N LEU A 114 16.78 -8.58 11.89
CA LEU A 114 15.74 -7.89 11.13
C LEU A 114 14.82 -7.14 12.10
N GLN A 115 15.19 -5.90 12.41
CA GLN A 115 14.40 -5.03 13.28
C GLN A 115 13.06 -4.69 12.60
N PRO A 116 11.96 -4.58 13.36
CA PRO A 116 10.65 -4.23 12.78
C PRO A 116 10.64 -2.93 11.98
N GLN A 117 11.47 -1.96 12.37
CA GLN A 117 11.62 -0.70 11.65
C GLN A 117 12.09 -0.92 10.20
N TYR A 118 13.03 -1.83 9.96
CA TYR A 118 13.49 -2.13 8.60
C TYR A 118 12.34 -2.66 7.75
N VAL A 119 11.54 -3.57 8.30
CA VAL A 119 10.40 -4.15 7.59
C VAL A 119 9.37 -3.07 7.27
N LEU A 120 8.96 -2.28 8.26
CA LEU A 120 7.97 -1.22 8.04
C LEU A 120 8.43 -0.18 7.01
N PHE A 121 9.70 0.21 7.04
CA PHE A 121 10.25 1.15 6.06
C PHE A 121 10.41 0.54 4.67
N HIS A 122 10.74 -0.74 4.57
CA HIS A 122 10.76 -1.48 3.31
C HIS A 122 9.36 -1.50 2.67
N GLU A 123 8.35 -1.90 3.43
CA GLU A 123 6.95 -1.89 2.98
C GLU A 123 6.47 -0.48 2.59
N TYR A 124 6.83 0.53 3.39
CA TYR A 124 6.51 1.92 3.06
C TYR A 124 7.26 2.44 1.82
N ALA A 125 8.48 1.98 1.56
CA ALA A 125 9.21 2.35 0.36
C ALA A 125 8.52 1.83 -0.91
N HIS A 126 7.88 0.64 -0.87
CA HIS A 126 6.99 0.22 -1.95
C HIS A 126 5.79 1.17 -2.11
N HIS A 127 5.11 1.54 -1.01
CA HIS A 127 4.04 2.53 -1.04
C HIS A 127 4.51 3.84 -1.69
N PHE A 128 5.65 4.36 -1.27
CA PHE A 128 6.24 5.59 -1.80
C PHE A 128 6.58 5.48 -3.28
N LEU A 129 7.24 4.38 -3.70
CA LEU A 129 7.65 4.18 -5.09
C LEU A 129 6.45 4.13 -6.04
N PHE A 130 5.45 3.31 -5.73
CA PHE A 130 4.27 3.16 -6.58
C PHE A 130 3.26 4.31 -6.43
N GLY A 131 3.28 5.01 -5.29
CA GLY A 131 2.50 6.20 -5.00
C GLY A 131 2.97 7.45 -5.74
N ASN A 132 4.22 7.47 -6.19
CA ASN A 132 4.83 8.64 -6.83
C ASN A 132 5.36 8.37 -8.25
N SER A 133 5.01 7.23 -8.85
CA SER A 133 5.49 6.86 -10.19
C SER A 133 4.46 6.12 -11.05
N GLY A 134 4.43 6.53 -12.32
CA GLY A 134 3.69 5.86 -13.39
C GLY A 134 4.52 4.84 -14.17
N ALA A 135 5.78 4.58 -13.79
CA ALA A 135 6.67 3.68 -14.53
C ALA A 135 6.56 2.23 -14.07
N ALA A 136 6.85 1.30 -14.99
CA ALA A 136 7.17 -0.07 -14.67
C ALA A 136 8.60 -0.14 -14.12
N TYR A 137 8.76 -0.77 -12.95
CA TYR A 137 10.05 -1.01 -12.31
C TYR A 137 10.42 -2.49 -12.38
N PRO A 138 11.69 -2.82 -12.69
CA PRO A 138 12.15 -4.21 -12.62
C PRO A 138 12.22 -4.66 -11.16
N ALA A 139 12.06 -5.97 -10.94
CA ALA A 139 12.12 -6.60 -9.61
C ALA A 139 13.35 -6.14 -8.79
N TRP A 140 14.54 -6.20 -9.39
CA TRP A 140 15.78 -5.82 -8.67
C TRP A 140 15.74 -4.39 -8.13
N PHE A 141 15.10 -3.46 -8.83
CA PHE A 141 15.03 -2.06 -8.41
C PHE A 141 13.88 -1.82 -7.44
N SER A 142 12.70 -2.41 -7.66
CA SER A 142 11.58 -2.31 -6.73
C SER A 142 11.99 -2.78 -5.33
N GLU A 143 12.60 -3.96 -5.27
CA GLU A 143 13.11 -4.55 -4.03
C GLU A 143 14.36 -3.83 -3.52
N GLY A 144 15.30 -3.51 -4.42
CA GLY A 144 16.53 -2.84 -4.07
C GLY A 144 16.32 -1.44 -3.51
N PHE A 145 15.32 -0.72 -4.02
CA PHE A 145 14.89 0.57 -3.49
C PHE A 145 14.29 0.42 -2.10
N ALA A 146 13.42 -0.57 -1.90
CA ALA A 146 12.83 -0.82 -0.60
C ALA A 146 13.89 -1.19 0.46
N GLU A 147 14.86 -2.03 0.11
CA GLU A 147 16.02 -2.32 0.95
C GLU A 147 16.93 -1.09 1.16
N PHE A 148 17.11 -0.24 0.15
CA PHE A 148 17.95 0.96 0.25
C PHE A 148 17.33 1.99 1.20
N ALA A 149 16.03 2.20 1.07
CA ALA A 149 15.28 3.14 1.88
C ALA A 149 15.13 2.63 3.31
N SER A 150 14.94 1.31 3.50
CA SER A 150 14.73 0.73 4.82
C SER A 150 15.91 0.94 5.77
N THR A 151 17.14 1.07 5.26
CA THR A 151 18.33 1.32 6.10
C THR A 151 18.41 2.74 6.67
N ALA A 152 17.39 3.57 6.47
CA ALA A 152 17.33 4.91 7.05
C ALA A 152 17.56 4.90 8.56
N ARG A 153 18.54 5.69 9.00
CA ARG A 153 18.97 5.77 10.40
C ARG A 153 18.73 7.17 10.96
N PHE A 154 18.05 7.23 12.10
CA PHE A 154 17.74 8.47 12.80
C PHE A 154 18.90 8.82 13.74
N ASP A 155 19.63 9.87 13.41
CA ASP A 155 20.73 10.40 14.22
C ASP A 155 20.26 11.68 14.95
N ARG A 156 21.15 12.31 15.74
CA ARG A 156 20.80 13.51 16.53
C ARG A 156 20.41 14.72 15.69
N ASN A 157 21.00 14.86 14.50
CA ASN A 157 20.90 16.08 13.68
C ASN A 157 20.05 15.89 12.42
N GLY A 158 19.61 14.68 12.13
CA GLY A 158 18.89 14.35 10.91
C GLY A 158 18.76 12.86 10.69
N VAL A 159 18.37 12.49 9.48
CA VAL A 159 18.19 11.10 9.05
C VAL A 159 19.23 10.78 7.97
N MET A 160 19.98 9.71 8.19
CA MET A 160 20.91 9.15 7.21
C MET A 160 20.20 8.17 6.29
N VAL A 161 20.34 8.32 4.98
CA VAL A 161 19.84 7.41 3.94
C VAL A 161 20.99 6.73 3.22
N GLY A 162 20.78 5.49 2.77
CA GLY A 162 21.79 4.71 2.07
C GLY A 162 22.85 4.14 3.02
N VAL A 163 22.47 3.88 4.27
CA VAL A 163 23.32 3.17 5.22
C VAL A 163 23.52 1.72 4.73
N ALA A 164 24.69 1.15 5.01
CA ALA A 164 24.99 -0.23 4.66
C ALA A 164 23.93 -1.19 5.23
N ALA A 165 23.37 -2.06 4.37
CA ALA A 165 22.41 -3.08 4.74
C ALA A 165 23.09 -4.24 5.48
N GLN A 166 23.44 -4.02 6.76
CA GLN A 166 24.17 -5.01 7.57
C GLN A 166 23.40 -6.33 7.72
N HIS A 167 22.06 -6.28 7.75
CA HIS A 167 21.20 -7.48 7.76
C HIS A 167 21.32 -8.34 6.49
N ARG A 168 21.88 -7.80 5.39
CA ARG A 168 22.13 -8.49 4.12
C ARG A 168 23.61 -8.82 3.88
N ALA A 169 24.50 -8.51 4.82
CA ALA A 169 25.94 -8.62 4.61
C ALA A 169 26.40 -10.04 4.22
N PHE A 170 25.82 -11.08 4.82
CA PHE A 170 26.16 -12.46 4.48
C PHE A 170 25.80 -12.82 3.03
N GLY A 171 24.57 -12.50 2.60
CA GLY A 171 24.13 -12.74 1.22
C GLY A 171 24.98 -11.95 0.22
N LEU A 172 25.25 -10.67 0.50
CA LEU A 172 26.07 -9.82 -0.35
C LEU A 172 27.50 -10.36 -0.57
N LEU A 173 28.10 -10.99 0.45
CA LEU A 173 29.44 -11.58 0.34
C LEU A 173 29.47 -12.96 -0.33
N ASP A 174 28.33 -13.67 -0.39
CA ASP A 174 28.15 -14.90 -1.18
C ASP A 174 27.45 -14.59 -2.52
N SER A 175 28.00 -13.67 -3.31
CA SER A 175 27.39 -13.18 -4.56
C SER A 175 27.30 -14.22 -5.70
N SER A 176 27.83 -15.44 -5.48
CA SER A 176 28.00 -16.49 -6.49
C SER A 176 26.70 -17.12 -6.99
N LYS A 177 25.58 -16.91 -6.28
CA LYS A 177 24.32 -17.65 -6.47
C LYS A 177 23.29 -16.96 -7.36
N LEU A 178 23.44 -15.68 -7.66
CA LEU A 178 22.54 -14.93 -8.55
C LEU A 178 23.37 -14.16 -9.59
N SER A 179 23.37 -14.62 -10.85
CA SER A 179 24.09 -13.92 -11.92
C SER A 179 23.46 -12.56 -12.21
N ILE A 180 24.25 -11.61 -12.70
CA ILE A 180 23.75 -10.30 -13.14
C ILE A 180 22.62 -10.42 -14.18
N ASP A 181 22.69 -11.40 -15.07
CA ASP A 181 21.63 -11.65 -16.06
C ASP A 181 20.33 -12.09 -15.37
N THR A 182 20.43 -12.94 -14.34
CA THR A 182 19.25 -13.38 -13.56
C THR A 182 18.69 -12.22 -12.73
N LEU A 183 19.53 -11.33 -12.22
CA LEU A 183 19.09 -10.12 -11.51
C LEU A 183 18.22 -9.23 -12.41
N PHE A 184 18.67 -8.98 -13.64
CA PHE A 184 17.94 -8.16 -14.62
C PHE A 184 16.70 -8.87 -15.21
N ASP A 185 16.64 -10.20 -15.18
CA ASP A 185 15.53 -11.02 -15.72
C ASP A 185 14.63 -11.62 -14.62
N SER A 186 14.79 -11.15 -13.37
CA SER A 186 14.14 -11.73 -12.17
C SER A 186 12.60 -11.72 -12.25
N SER A 187 11.99 -10.69 -12.85
CA SER A 187 10.52 -10.61 -13.03
C SER A 187 9.93 -11.71 -13.92
N ARG A 188 10.76 -12.46 -14.67
CA ARG A 188 10.29 -13.56 -15.55
C ARG A 188 10.62 -14.95 -15.02
N ARG A 189 11.16 -15.04 -13.81
CA ARG A 189 11.68 -16.29 -13.24
C ARG A 189 11.11 -16.54 -11.87
N LYS A 190 10.84 -17.81 -11.57
CA LYS A 190 10.63 -18.25 -10.20
C LYS A 190 11.98 -18.41 -9.53
N LEU A 191 12.25 -17.55 -8.55
CA LEU A 191 13.47 -17.63 -7.74
C LEU A 191 13.25 -18.60 -6.57
N ASP A 192 14.28 -19.35 -6.22
CA ASP A 192 14.31 -20.10 -4.96
C ASP A 192 14.55 -19.14 -3.75
N PRO A 193 14.35 -19.59 -2.50
CA PRO A 193 14.53 -18.73 -1.33
C PRO A 193 15.92 -18.08 -1.21
N GLN A 194 16.99 -18.78 -1.63
CA GLN A 194 18.35 -18.24 -1.57
C GLN A 194 18.55 -17.18 -2.66
N GLN A 195 18.07 -17.43 -3.88
CA GLN A 195 18.08 -16.46 -4.98
C GLN A 195 17.23 -15.22 -4.66
N LEU A 196 16.13 -15.38 -3.93
CA LEU A 196 15.30 -14.27 -3.47
C LEU A 196 16.02 -13.40 -2.43
N ASP A 197 16.70 -14.00 -1.46
CA ASP A 197 17.55 -13.24 -0.52
C ASP A 197 18.66 -12.46 -1.25
N GLN A 198 19.27 -13.09 -2.27
CA GLN A 198 20.26 -12.44 -3.13
C GLN A 198 19.68 -11.33 -4.00
N LEU A 199 18.43 -11.44 -4.45
CA LEU A 199 17.73 -10.37 -5.17
C LEU A 199 17.65 -9.12 -4.28
N TYR A 200 17.30 -9.27 -3.01
CA TYR A 200 17.26 -8.15 -2.05
C TYR A 200 18.63 -7.52 -1.85
N GLY A 201 19.65 -8.32 -1.53
CA GLY A 201 21.01 -7.81 -1.29
C GLY A 201 21.61 -7.16 -2.54
N ARG A 202 21.62 -7.86 -3.67
CA ARG A 202 22.20 -7.34 -4.93
C ARG A 202 21.36 -6.20 -5.52
N GLY A 203 20.05 -6.21 -5.32
CA GLY A 203 19.15 -5.10 -5.64
C GLY A 203 19.51 -3.85 -4.85
N TRP A 204 19.74 -3.97 -3.53
CA TRP A 204 20.24 -2.89 -2.68
C TRP A 204 21.57 -2.36 -3.22
N LEU A 205 22.52 -3.24 -3.54
CA LEU A 205 23.85 -2.85 -4.00
C LEU A 205 23.81 -2.05 -5.31
N LEU A 206 23.05 -2.53 -6.30
CA LEU A 206 22.91 -1.84 -7.59
C LEU A 206 22.12 -0.52 -7.44
N THR A 207 21.12 -0.49 -6.56
CA THR A 207 20.39 0.75 -6.23
C THR A 207 21.33 1.76 -5.59
N HIS A 208 22.13 1.36 -4.60
CA HIS A 208 23.09 2.22 -3.91
C HIS A 208 24.16 2.75 -4.88
N TYR A 209 24.76 1.85 -5.68
CA TYR A 209 25.70 2.19 -6.74
C TYR A 209 25.14 3.22 -7.72
N THR A 210 23.84 3.10 -8.03
CA THR A 210 23.12 4.01 -8.90
C THR A 210 22.88 5.36 -8.25
N MET A 211 22.32 5.40 -7.04
CA MET A 211 21.74 6.62 -6.46
C MET A 211 22.78 7.67 -6.05
N PHE A 212 24.00 7.26 -5.70
CA PHE A 212 25.02 8.17 -5.17
C PHE A 212 25.99 8.73 -6.22
N ASP A 213 25.89 8.31 -7.47
CA ASP A 213 26.76 8.76 -8.56
C ASP A 213 25.92 9.36 -9.70
N PRO A 214 26.17 10.61 -10.13
CA PRO A 214 25.40 11.24 -11.20
C PRO A 214 25.41 10.47 -12.53
N ASP A 215 26.55 9.86 -12.90
CA ASP A 215 26.67 9.12 -14.15
C ASP A 215 25.90 7.80 -14.07
N HIS A 216 25.94 7.11 -12.93
CA HIS A 216 25.12 5.91 -12.71
C HIS A 216 23.63 6.23 -12.70
N ARG A 217 23.21 7.36 -12.12
CA ARG A 217 21.81 7.82 -12.19
C ARG A 217 21.38 8.08 -13.63
N ALA A 218 22.22 8.70 -14.45
CA ALA A 218 21.93 8.93 -15.86
C ALA A 218 21.79 7.61 -16.64
N ARG A 219 22.67 6.63 -16.38
CA ARG A 219 22.58 5.27 -16.95
C ARG A 219 21.29 4.57 -16.52
N PHE A 220 20.91 4.67 -15.24
CA PHE A 220 19.65 4.10 -14.75
C PHE A 220 18.43 4.76 -15.38
N GLY A 221 18.43 6.08 -15.55
CA GLY A 221 17.38 6.79 -16.31
C GLY A 221 17.22 6.23 -17.71
N ARG A 222 18.33 6.06 -18.45
CA ARG A 222 18.30 5.42 -19.78
C ARG A 222 17.75 3.99 -19.75
N TYR A 223 18.16 3.19 -18.77
CA TYR A 223 17.65 1.82 -18.59
C TYR A 223 16.13 1.81 -18.35
N MET A 224 15.64 2.70 -17.49
CA MET A 224 14.21 2.84 -17.19
C MET A 224 13.41 3.30 -18.41
N ASP A 225 13.92 4.25 -19.20
CA ASP A 225 13.29 4.70 -20.44
C ASP A 225 13.15 3.55 -21.45
N LEU A 226 14.23 2.78 -21.66
CA LEU A 226 14.23 1.61 -22.55
C LEU A 226 13.23 0.55 -22.07
N LEU A 227 13.22 0.25 -20.77
CA LEU A 227 12.29 -0.72 -20.20
C LEU A 227 10.83 -0.28 -20.40
N ASN A 228 10.52 0.99 -20.14
CA ASN A 228 9.17 1.53 -20.24
C ASN A 228 8.69 1.77 -21.68
N THR A 229 9.60 1.72 -22.66
CA THR A 229 9.27 1.72 -24.10
C THR A 229 9.18 0.31 -24.69
N GLY A 230 9.37 -0.74 -23.87
CA GLY A 230 9.17 -2.14 -24.26
C GLY A 230 10.46 -2.91 -24.62
N THR A 231 11.64 -2.30 -24.47
CA THR A 231 12.90 -3.01 -24.65
C THR A 231 13.07 -4.07 -23.56
N PRO A 232 13.38 -5.34 -23.89
CA PRO A 232 13.62 -6.38 -22.89
C PRO A 232 14.71 -5.97 -21.88
N SER A 233 14.49 -6.25 -20.59
CA SER A 233 15.34 -5.78 -19.48
C SER A 233 16.84 -6.04 -19.68
N LEU A 234 17.23 -7.23 -20.18
CA LEU A 234 18.65 -7.53 -20.45
C LEU A 234 19.24 -6.68 -21.58
N ALA A 235 18.48 -6.43 -22.65
CA ALA A 235 18.92 -5.59 -23.75
C ALA A 235 19.03 -4.13 -23.30
N ALA A 236 18.02 -3.65 -22.57
CA ALA A 236 18.02 -2.32 -21.97
C ALA A 236 19.21 -2.12 -21.01
N GLY A 237 19.51 -3.13 -20.19
CA GLY A 237 20.65 -3.13 -19.28
C GLY A 237 21.99 -3.06 -20.03
N ASN A 238 22.16 -3.87 -21.09
CA ASN A 238 23.38 -3.84 -21.88
C ASN A 238 23.58 -2.52 -22.65
N GLU A 239 22.50 -1.88 -23.08
CA GLU A 239 22.58 -0.59 -23.75
C GLU A 239 22.90 0.53 -22.76
N ALA A 240 22.25 0.55 -21.59
CA ALA A 240 22.40 1.61 -20.62
C ALA A 240 23.70 1.54 -19.80
N TYR A 241 24.12 0.33 -19.41
CA TYR A 241 25.30 0.10 -18.58
C TYR A 241 26.51 -0.41 -19.35
N GLY A 242 26.37 -0.69 -20.65
CA GLY A 242 27.38 -1.42 -21.41
C GLY A 242 27.37 -2.90 -21.01
N SER A 243 28.53 -3.55 -20.94
CA SER A 243 28.59 -4.97 -20.58
C SER A 243 28.06 -5.22 -19.15
N LEU A 244 26.96 -5.97 -19.01
CA LEU A 244 26.45 -6.35 -17.68
C LEU A 244 27.48 -7.15 -16.87
N LYS A 245 28.34 -7.93 -17.53
CA LYS A 245 29.47 -8.62 -16.87
C LYS A 245 30.55 -7.67 -16.37
N GLN A 246 30.69 -6.49 -16.99
CA GLN A 246 31.57 -5.45 -16.48
C GLN A 246 30.92 -4.74 -15.29
N LEU A 247 29.63 -4.40 -15.40
CA LEU A 247 28.85 -3.85 -14.29
C LEU A 247 28.94 -4.76 -13.05
N ASP A 248 28.77 -6.07 -13.22
CA ASP A 248 28.87 -7.06 -12.14
C ASP A 248 30.21 -6.96 -11.38
N ARG A 249 31.33 -6.93 -12.12
CA ARG A 249 32.67 -6.74 -11.54
C ARG A 249 32.86 -5.39 -10.87
N ASP A 250 32.19 -4.36 -11.36
CA ASP A 250 32.27 -3.02 -10.77
C ASP A 250 31.41 -2.91 -9.50
N LEU A 251 30.30 -3.64 -9.41
CA LEU A 251 29.54 -3.82 -8.17
C LEU A 251 30.35 -4.57 -7.11
N ASP A 252 31.06 -5.64 -7.47
CA ASP A 252 31.94 -6.37 -6.54
C ASP A 252 33.03 -5.45 -5.98
N LYS A 253 33.69 -4.66 -6.84
CA LYS A 253 34.68 -3.66 -6.42
C LYS A 253 34.06 -2.59 -5.53
N TYR A 254 32.83 -2.17 -5.83
CA TYR A 254 32.12 -1.16 -5.04
C TYR A 254 31.79 -1.69 -3.64
N LEU A 255 31.29 -2.92 -3.55
CA LEU A 255 31.02 -3.60 -2.28
C LEU A 255 32.29 -3.80 -1.44
N GLY A 256 33.42 -4.08 -2.09
CA GLY A 256 34.72 -4.25 -1.43
C GLY A 256 35.37 -2.97 -0.89
N ARG A 257 34.75 -1.79 -1.06
CA ARG A 257 35.29 -0.54 -0.50
C ARG A 257 35.18 -0.54 1.02
N SER A 258 36.17 0.06 1.68
CA SER A 258 36.16 0.24 3.14
C SER A 258 35.06 1.20 3.64
N THR A 259 34.54 2.05 2.75
CA THR A 259 33.44 2.98 3.02
C THR A 259 32.53 3.10 1.79
N ILE A 260 31.25 3.36 2.04
CA ILE A 260 30.24 3.68 1.02
C ILE A 260 29.59 5.02 1.35
N PRO A 261 29.15 5.80 0.34
CA PRO A 261 28.46 7.06 0.56
C PRO A 261 27.11 6.87 1.25
N GLY A 262 26.68 7.91 1.96
CA GLY A 262 25.35 8.05 2.56
C GLY A 262 24.94 9.52 2.52
N MET A 263 23.64 9.81 2.57
CA MET A 263 23.13 11.19 2.59
C MET A 263 22.52 11.50 3.95
N MET A 264 23.00 12.54 4.61
CA MET A 264 22.33 13.12 5.78
C MET A 264 21.29 14.14 5.31
N VAL A 265 20.04 13.95 5.71
CA VAL A 265 18.99 14.96 5.59
C VAL A 265 18.76 15.59 6.96
N PRO A 266 19.17 16.85 7.18
CA PRO A 266 18.99 17.52 8.46
C PRO A 266 17.50 17.70 8.82
N PHE A 267 17.16 17.66 10.11
CA PHE A 267 15.77 17.83 10.54
C PHE A 267 15.16 19.19 10.18
N ASP A 268 15.98 20.23 10.03
CA ASP A 268 15.52 21.57 9.61
C ASP A 268 15.13 21.66 8.12
N ARG A 269 15.45 20.62 7.34
CA ARG A 269 15.01 20.44 5.95
C ARG A 269 13.75 19.60 5.82
N LEU A 270 13.31 18.96 6.90
CA LEU A 270 12.13 18.11 6.92
C LEU A 270 10.89 18.89 7.38
N PRO A 271 9.69 18.49 6.95
CA PRO A 271 8.46 19.12 7.44
C PRO A 271 8.34 18.96 8.96
N GLN A 272 7.74 19.96 9.61
CA GLN A 272 7.39 19.83 11.01
C GLN A 272 6.31 18.77 11.17
N VAL A 273 6.60 17.78 12.02
CA VAL A 273 5.70 16.66 12.23
C VAL A 273 4.72 16.98 13.36
N ALA A 274 3.43 17.02 13.04
CA ALA A 274 2.35 17.09 14.02
C ALA A 274 1.73 15.71 14.19
N VAL A 275 1.72 15.20 15.43
CA VAL A 275 1.07 13.93 15.78
C VAL A 275 0.03 14.19 16.85
N THR A 276 -1.20 13.72 16.64
CA THR A 276 -2.23 13.64 17.68
C THR A 276 -2.31 12.20 18.16
N VAL A 277 -2.31 11.98 19.48
CA VAL A 277 -2.48 10.65 20.07
C VAL A 277 -3.72 10.66 20.94
N ARG A 278 -4.51 9.60 20.84
CA ARG A 278 -5.67 9.36 21.72
C ARG A 278 -5.72 7.88 22.11
N ALA A 279 -6.24 7.63 23.31
CA ALA A 279 -6.74 6.30 23.63
C ALA A 279 -7.92 5.95 22.73
N LEU A 280 -8.04 4.67 22.35
CA LEU A 280 -9.25 4.19 21.69
C LEU A 280 -10.41 4.17 22.70
N SER A 281 -11.62 4.48 22.25
CA SER A 281 -12.84 4.38 23.06
C SER A 281 -13.10 2.92 23.48
N PRO A 282 -13.95 2.67 24.50
CA PRO A 282 -14.26 1.30 24.93
C PRO A 282 -14.75 0.37 23.80
N GLY A 283 -15.55 0.88 22.85
CA GLY A 283 -16.00 0.10 21.70
C GLY A 283 -14.86 -0.17 20.71
N GLU A 284 -14.05 0.84 20.40
CA GLU A 284 -12.88 0.67 19.55
C GLU A 284 -11.87 -0.33 20.15
N GLN A 285 -11.59 -0.26 21.45
CA GLN A 285 -10.74 -1.23 22.17
C GLN A 285 -11.25 -2.66 22.00
N ALA A 286 -12.57 -2.85 22.10
CA ALA A 286 -13.20 -4.16 21.98
C ALA A 286 -13.19 -4.68 20.53
N LEU A 287 -13.22 -3.79 19.54
CA LEU A 287 -13.33 -4.15 18.12
C LEU A 287 -12.01 -4.16 17.36
N ILE A 288 -10.93 -3.55 17.87
CA ILE A 288 -9.68 -3.34 17.11
C ILE A 288 -9.06 -4.62 16.54
N ALA A 289 -9.16 -5.75 17.26
CA ALA A 289 -8.67 -7.04 16.77
C ALA A 289 -9.47 -7.58 15.57
N TYR A 290 -10.78 -7.29 15.53
CA TYR A 290 -11.65 -7.64 14.41
C TYR A 290 -11.47 -6.66 13.26
N ARG A 291 -11.30 -5.36 13.55
CA ARG A 291 -10.98 -4.35 12.55
C ARG A 291 -9.70 -4.69 11.80
N MET A 292 -8.64 -5.09 12.51
CA MET A 292 -7.40 -5.54 11.87
C MET A 292 -7.59 -6.70 10.88
N GLN A 293 -8.53 -7.61 11.15
CA GLN A 293 -8.86 -8.71 10.23
C GLN A 293 -9.69 -8.22 9.04
N SER A 294 -10.65 -7.32 9.28
CA SER A 294 -11.43 -6.64 8.23
C SER A 294 -10.52 -5.86 7.28
N ASP A 295 -9.68 -4.98 7.83
CA ASP A 295 -8.71 -4.17 7.10
C ASP A 295 -7.62 -5.03 6.43
N ARG A 296 -7.39 -6.29 6.84
CA ARG A 296 -6.49 -7.18 6.08
C ARG A 296 -7.15 -7.67 4.78
N GLY A 297 -8.47 -7.60 4.69
CA GLY A 297 -9.29 -8.14 3.61
C GLY A 297 -9.85 -9.51 3.95
N VAL A 298 -11.15 -9.69 3.73
CA VAL A 298 -11.91 -10.92 3.93
C VAL A 298 -12.67 -11.30 2.66
N ASP A 299 -12.71 -12.59 2.37
CA ASP A 299 -13.64 -13.16 1.39
C ASP A 299 -15.04 -13.38 2.03
N GLN A 300 -16.02 -13.83 1.24
CA GLN A 300 -17.38 -14.08 1.75
C GLN A 300 -17.43 -15.08 2.91
N LYS A 301 -16.51 -16.04 2.98
CA LYS A 301 -16.50 -17.07 4.03
C LYS A 301 -15.89 -16.52 5.30
N THR A 302 -14.68 -15.98 5.21
CA THR A 302 -13.94 -15.38 6.31
C THR A 302 -14.63 -14.14 6.87
N GLY A 303 -15.36 -13.39 6.04
CA GLY A 303 -16.24 -12.29 6.46
C GLY A 303 -17.39 -12.77 7.35
N ARG A 304 -18.07 -13.87 6.98
CA ARG A 304 -19.10 -14.50 7.82
C ARG A 304 -18.54 -15.06 9.13
N ASP A 305 -17.37 -15.69 9.08
CA ASP A 305 -16.67 -16.20 10.28
C ASP A 305 -16.23 -15.04 11.20
N LEU A 306 -15.82 -13.91 10.64
CA LEU A 306 -15.50 -12.69 11.38
C LEU A 306 -16.76 -12.08 12.02
N TYR A 307 -17.82 -11.92 11.25
CA TYR A 307 -19.10 -11.39 11.70
C TYR A 307 -19.67 -12.17 12.89
N THR A 308 -19.65 -13.51 12.81
CA THR A 308 -20.15 -14.39 13.88
C THR A 308 -19.47 -14.11 15.23
N ARG A 309 -18.20 -13.71 15.22
CA ARG A 309 -17.43 -13.41 16.45
C ARG A 309 -17.63 -11.97 16.93
N VAL A 310 -17.80 -11.01 16.02
CA VAL A 310 -17.86 -9.58 16.37
C VAL A 310 -19.28 -9.08 16.68
N ALA A 311 -20.33 -9.74 16.19
CA ALA A 311 -21.70 -9.25 16.32
C ALA A 311 -22.12 -8.98 17.78
N SER A 312 -21.87 -9.93 18.70
CA SER A 312 -22.19 -9.75 20.13
C SER A 312 -21.32 -8.69 20.81
N VAL A 313 -20.08 -8.53 20.36
CA VAL A 313 -19.14 -7.52 20.87
C VAL A 313 -19.62 -6.13 20.47
N ALA A 314 -19.95 -5.92 19.18
CA ALA A 314 -20.45 -4.65 18.67
C ALA A 314 -21.80 -4.26 19.29
N ALA A 315 -22.65 -5.23 19.62
CA ALA A 315 -23.94 -4.97 20.27
C ALA A 315 -23.80 -4.32 21.66
N ALA A 316 -22.66 -4.51 22.34
CA ALA A 316 -22.38 -3.90 23.64
C ALA A 316 -22.03 -2.39 23.54
N TYR A 317 -21.76 -1.87 22.35
CA TYR A 317 -21.31 -0.48 22.13
C TYR A 317 -22.17 0.27 21.09
N PRO A 318 -23.50 0.35 21.26
CA PRO A 318 -24.40 0.92 20.24
C PRO A 318 -24.25 2.44 20.04
N GLN A 319 -23.66 3.15 21.01
CA GLN A 319 -23.46 4.61 20.97
C GLN A 319 -22.02 5.00 20.63
N ASP A 320 -21.15 4.04 20.33
CA ASP A 320 -19.78 4.30 19.92
C ASP A 320 -19.72 4.40 18.39
N ALA A 321 -19.60 5.62 17.87
CA ALA A 321 -19.70 5.89 16.43
C ALA A 321 -18.64 5.14 15.61
N ALA A 322 -17.40 5.10 16.09
CA ALA A 322 -16.30 4.43 15.41
C ALA A 322 -16.50 2.91 15.43
N ALA A 323 -16.85 2.35 16.58
CA ALA A 323 -17.14 0.91 16.69
C ALA A 323 -18.30 0.48 15.79
N GLN A 324 -19.39 1.26 15.74
CA GLN A 324 -20.53 0.97 14.87
C GLN A 324 -20.19 1.17 13.39
N GLY A 325 -19.32 2.11 13.04
CA GLY A 325 -18.79 2.27 11.68
C GLY A 325 -17.96 1.07 11.22
N TRP A 326 -17.06 0.55 12.07
CA TRP A 326 -16.27 -0.66 11.77
C TRP A 326 -17.17 -1.91 11.69
N PHE A 327 -18.18 -1.99 12.55
CA PHE A 327 -19.12 -3.10 12.52
C PHE A 327 -20.02 -3.07 11.27
N ALA A 328 -20.38 -1.88 10.77
CA ALA A 328 -21.12 -1.74 9.52
C ALA A 328 -20.37 -2.37 8.33
N GLU A 329 -19.05 -2.17 8.27
CA GLU A 329 -18.18 -2.83 7.29
C GLU A 329 -18.19 -4.35 7.45
N MET A 330 -17.88 -4.86 8.64
CA MET A 330 -17.80 -6.31 8.86
C MET A 330 -19.14 -7.03 8.59
N ALA A 331 -20.26 -6.37 8.91
CA ALA A 331 -21.59 -6.89 8.59
C ALA A 331 -21.87 -6.83 7.07
N TYR A 332 -21.45 -5.77 6.38
CA TYR A 332 -21.55 -5.68 4.93
C TYR A 332 -20.72 -6.78 4.26
N ASP A 333 -19.48 -7.04 4.69
CA ASP A 333 -18.64 -8.09 4.11
C ASP A 333 -19.21 -9.49 4.34
N ALA A 334 -19.96 -9.69 5.43
CA ALA A 334 -20.68 -10.93 5.70
C ALA A 334 -21.99 -11.10 4.91
N GLY A 335 -22.43 -10.07 4.19
CA GLY A 335 -23.71 -10.05 3.47
C GLY A 335 -24.93 -9.70 4.35
N GLU A 336 -24.71 -9.24 5.58
CA GLU A 336 -25.75 -8.90 6.56
C GLU A 336 -26.20 -7.44 6.40
N ASP A 337 -26.71 -7.10 5.21
CA ASP A 337 -26.99 -5.72 4.78
C ASP A 337 -27.91 -4.94 5.74
N ALA A 338 -28.90 -5.60 6.34
CA ALA A 338 -29.81 -4.96 7.29
C ALA A 338 -29.11 -4.61 8.61
N VAL A 339 -28.19 -5.47 9.06
CA VAL A 339 -27.38 -5.23 10.28
C VAL A 339 -26.35 -4.15 10.01
N ALA A 340 -25.71 -4.19 8.84
CA ALA A 340 -24.75 -3.19 8.38
C ALA A 340 -25.39 -1.80 8.32
N GLU A 341 -26.58 -1.68 7.75
CA GLU A 341 -27.30 -0.41 7.66
C GLU A 341 -27.69 0.12 9.03
N ALA A 342 -28.22 -0.74 9.92
CA ALA A 342 -28.55 -0.34 11.28
C ALA A 342 -27.31 0.11 12.08
N ALA A 343 -26.15 -0.49 11.84
CA ALA A 343 -24.89 -0.06 12.44
C ALA A 343 -24.43 1.30 11.89
N ALA A 344 -24.51 1.50 10.58
CA ALA A 344 -24.22 2.78 9.96
C ALA A 344 -25.15 3.89 10.48
N ASP A 345 -26.44 3.62 10.65
CA ASP A 345 -27.41 4.57 11.21
C ASP A 345 -27.08 4.94 12.66
N ARG A 346 -26.67 3.98 13.50
CA ARG A 346 -26.20 4.26 14.87
C ARG A 346 -24.96 5.15 14.86
N ALA A 347 -24.00 4.88 13.97
CA ALA A 347 -22.82 5.73 13.82
C ALA A 347 -23.20 7.15 13.40
N LEU A 348 -24.10 7.31 12.41
CA LEU A 348 -24.54 8.62 11.91
C LEU A 348 -25.40 9.40 12.92
N ALA A 349 -26.10 8.71 13.82
CA ALA A 349 -26.83 9.36 14.90
C ALA A 349 -25.89 10.08 15.90
N VAL A 350 -24.67 9.58 16.05
CA VAL A 350 -23.64 10.16 16.94
C VAL A 350 -22.72 11.12 16.17
N ASP A 351 -22.29 10.73 14.97
CA ASP A 351 -21.48 11.55 14.07
C ASP A 351 -22.09 11.54 12.65
N ALA A 352 -22.89 12.56 12.35
CA ALA A 352 -23.56 12.72 11.07
C ALA A 352 -22.60 12.90 9.87
N LYS A 353 -21.30 13.13 10.13
CA LYS A 353 -20.26 13.26 9.10
C LYS A 353 -19.32 12.06 9.05
N SER A 354 -19.63 10.96 9.76
CA SER A 354 -18.84 9.73 9.70
C SER A 354 -18.76 9.23 8.26
N GLN A 355 -17.58 9.42 7.63
CA GLN A 355 -17.35 9.00 6.26
C GLN A 355 -17.57 7.50 6.09
N GLN A 356 -17.04 6.69 7.03
CA GLN A 356 -17.23 5.24 7.06
C GLN A 356 -18.71 4.88 6.97
N ALA A 357 -19.55 5.44 7.86
CA ALA A 357 -20.96 5.11 7.88
C ALA A 357 -21.70 5.60 6.62
N LEU A 358 -21.41 6.80 6.13
CA LEU A 358 -22.00 7.33 4.89
C LEU A 358 -21.64 6.45 3.68
N LEU A 359 -20.38 6.01 3.60
CA LEU A 359 -19.89 5.15 2.54
C LEU A 359 -20.60 3.80 2.54
N TYR A 360 -20.66 3.14 3.70
CA TYR A 360 -21.31 1.83 3.82
C TYR A 360 -22.81 1.90 3.59
N LYS A 361 -23.51 2.99 3.95
CA LYS A 361 -24.89 3.21 3.48
C LYS A 361 -24.97 3.19 1.95
N GLY A 362 -24.11 3.94 1.27
CA GLY A 362 -24.10 3.93 -0.19
C GLY A 362 -23.82 2.56 -0.78
N LEU A 363 -22.81 1.83 -0.26
CA LEU A 363 -22.47 0.48 -0.69
C LEU A 363 -23.64 -0.51 -0.51
N ILE A 364 -24.31 -0.49 0.64
CA ILE A 364 -25.48 -1.34 0.91
C ILE A 364 -26.61 -1.06 -0.10
N HIS A 365 -26.94 0.21 -0.33
CA HIS A 365 -27.98 0.57 -1.30
C HIS A 365 -27.59 0.18 -2.73
N LEU A 366 -26.31 0.35 -3.12
CA LEU A 366 -25.81 -0.08 -4.42
C LEU A 366 -25.90 -1.61 -4.60
N ARG A 367 -25.49 -2.39 -3.59
CA ARG A 367 -25.57 -3.85 -3.60
C ARG A 367 -27.01 -4.33 -3.73
N ARG A 368 -27.94 -3.75 -2.95
CA ARG A 368 -29.38 -4.07 -3.03
C ARG A 368 -29.97 -3.73 -4.40
N ALA A 369 -29.64 -2.57 -4.96
CA ALA A 369 -30.08 -2.16 -6.28
C ALA A 369 -29.61 -3.15 -7.37
N GLN A 370 -28.35 -3.57 -7.30
CA GLN A 370 -27.76 -4.54 -8.22
C GLN A 370 -28.38 -5.93 -8.06
N ALA A 371 -28.53 -6.43 -6.84
CA ALA A 371 -29.13 -7.74 -6.55
C ALA A 371 -30.60 -7.81 -6.98
N ALA A 372 -31.33 -6.69 -6.88
CA ALA A 372 -32.71 -6.57 -7.37
C ALA A 372 -32.80 -6.38 -8.89
N HIS A 373 -31.67 -6.28 -9.60
CA HIS A 373 -31.61 -5.90 -11.03
C HIS A 373 -32.44 -4.64 -11.32
N SER A 374 -32.45 -3.69 -10.38
CA SER A 374 -33.35 -2.54 -10.42
C SER A 374 -33.08 -1.67 -11.66
N GLN A 375 -34.15 -1.39 -12.41
CA GLN A 375 -34.16 -0.40 -13.49
C GLN A 375 -34.67 0.97 -13.02
N ASP A 376 -35.05 1.09 -11.73
CA ASP A 376 -35.55 2.33 -11.18
C ASP A 376 -34.38 3.28 -10.90
N LYS A 377 -34.36 4.37 -11.66
CA LYS A 377 -33.39 5.45 -11.51
C LYS A 377 -33.38 6.05 -10.10
N ALA A 378 -34.53 6.14 -9.44
CA ALA A 378 -34.62 6.72 -8.10
C ALA A 378 -33.81 5.90 -7.07
N VAL A 379 -33.81 4.57 -7.19
CA VAL A 379 -33.04 3.67 -6.33
C VAL A 379 -31.53 3.89 -6.51
N TRP A 380 -31.06 4.00 -7.76
CA TRP A 380 -29.65 4.28 -8.05
C TRP A 380 -29.23 5.69 -7.64
N ASP A 381 -30.10 6.68 -7.84
CA ASP A 381 -29.85 8.07 -7.43
C ASP A 381 -29.81 8.20 -5.89
N GLU A 382 -30.63 7.45 -5.15
CA GLU A 382 -30.56 7.37 -3.68
C GLU A 382 -29.21 6.77 -3.23
N ALA A 383 -28.84 5.63 -3.79
CA ALA A 383 -27.59 4.95 -3.47
C ALA A 383 -26.37 5.85 -3.72
N ARG A 384 -26.31 6.48 -4.88
CA ARG A 384 -25.29 7.47 -5.24
C ARG A 384 -25.35 8.71 -4.35
N GLY A 385 -26.53 9.10 -3.88
CA GLY A 385 -26.72 10.20 -2.94
C GLY A 385 -25.94 10.00 -1.63
N TRP A 386 -25.91 8.78 -1.10
CA TRP A 386 -25.08 8.45 0.08
C TRP A 386 -23.59 8.52 -0.22
N ILE A 387 -23.14 8.01 -1.37
CA ILE A 387 -21.74 8.11 -1.79
C ILE A 387 -21.30 9.58 -1.97
N VAL A 388 -22.17 10.42 -2.54
CA VAL A 388 -21.92 11.87 -2.64
C VAL A 388 -21.85 12.55 -1.27
N LYS A 389 -22.64 12.11 -0.29
CA LYS A 389 -22.51 12.60 1.10
C LYS A 389 -21.17 12.19 1.70
N ALA A 390 -20.73 10.94 1.51
CA ALA A 390 -19.42 10.48 1.96
C ALA A 390 -18.29 11.34 1.36
N ASN A 391 -18.32 11.57 0.04
CA ASN A 391 -17.37 12.44 -0.65
C ASN A 391 -17.44 13.91 -0.19
N ARG A 392 -18.58 14.39 0.31
CA ARG A 392 -18.67 15.77 0.86
C ARG A 392 -18.10 15.86 2.27
N ALA A 393 -18.09 14.77 3.02
CA ALA A 393 -17.44 14.71 4.33
C ALA A 393 -15.92 14.81 4.19
N ASP A 394 -15.36 14.18 3.15
CA ASP A 394 -13.95 14.31 2.75
C ASP A 394 -13.82 14.27 1.21
N PRO A 395 -13.68 15.44 0.54
CA PRO A 395 -13.61 15.54 -0.93
C PRO A 395 -12.41 14.88 -1.59
N ASN A 396 -11.36 14.56 -0.83
CA ASN A 396 -10.16 13.92 -1.32
C ASN A 396 -10.04 12.47 -0.85
N ALA A 397 -11.06 11.90 -0.22
CA ALA A 397 -11.10 10.46 -0.02
C ALA A 397 -11.30 9.75 -1.37
N ALA A 398 -10.34 8.91 -1.76
CA ALA A 398 -10.34 8.29 -3.09
C ALA A 398 -11.44 7.24 -3.27
N GLU A 399 -11.82 6.54 -2.19
CA GLU A 399 -12.79 5.46 -2.26
C GLU A 399 -14.21 5.91 -2.66
N PRO A 400 -14.82 6.94 -2.04
CA PRO A 400 -16.10 7.47 -2.49
C PRO A 400 -16.11 7.87 -3.98
N LEU A 401 -15.01 8.47 -4.46
CA LEU A 401 -14.86 8.85 -5.87
C LEU A 401 -14.85 7.61 -6.78
N ALA A 402 -14.07 6.58 -6.43
CA ALA A 402 -13.99 5.33 -7.18
C ALA A 402 -15.33 4.56 -7.16
N ILE A 403 -16.02 4.51 -6.01
CA ILE A 403 -17.33 3.86 -5.90
C ILE A 403 -18.40 4.61 -6.70
N PHE A 404 -18.38 5.95 -6.69
CA PHE A 404 -19.31 6.74 -7.49
C PHE A 404 -19.16 6.41 -8.98
N TYR A 405 -17.93 6.27 -9.48
CA TYR A 405 -17.67 5.78 -10.84
C TYR A 405 -18.21 4.36 -11.06
N ARG A 406 -17.87 3.41 -10.19
CA ARG A 406 -18.30 2.00 -10.32
C ARG A 406 -19.83 1.85 -10.32
N SER A 407 -20.55 2.71 -9.61
CA SER A 407 -22.02 2.68 -9.53
C SER A 407 -22.74 2.81 -10.89
N PHE A 408 -22.08 3.37 -11.91
CA PHE A 408 -22.66 3.44 -13.26
C PHE A 408 -22.57 2.10 -13.96
N ALA A 409 -21.41 1.44 -13.90
CA ALA A 409 -21.24 0.10 -14.45
C ALA A 409 -22.17 -0.92 -13.76
N MET A 410 -22.34 -0.82 -12.43
CA MET A 410 -23.30 -1.66 -11.68
C MET A 410 -24.75 -1.50 -12.18
N ALA A 411 -25.11 -0.30 -12.64
CA ALA A 411 -26.43 0.01 -13.18
C ALA A 411 -26.56 -0.29 -14.69
N GLY A 412 -25.49 -0.77 -15.35
CA GLY A 412 -25.45 -0.90 -16.82
C GLY A 412 -25.47 0.45 -17.55
N GLU A 413 -25.13 1.54 -16.86
CA GLU A 413 -25.13 2.90 -17.38
C GLU A 413 -23.72 3.35 -17.79
N LYS A 414 -23.63 4.23 -18.78
CA LYS A 414 -22.36 4.92 -19.07
C LYS A 414 -22.03 5.92 -17.95
N PRO A 415 -20.80 5.91 -17.40
CA PRO A 415 -20.37 6.90 -16.43
C PRO A 415 -20.52 8.32 -16.97
N ARG A 416 -21.06 9.22 -16.14
CA ARG A 416 -21.14 10.65 -16.49
C ARG A 416 -19.74 11.29 -16.43
N PRO A 417 -19.48 12.41 -17.13
CA PRO A 417 -18.18 13.07 -17.11
C PRO A 417 -17.65 13.42 -15.70
N SER A 418 -18.54 13.73 -14.75
CA SER A 418 -18.14 13.97 -13.35
C SER A 418 -17.64 12.72 -12.64
N ALA A 419 -18.19 11.55 -12.98
CA ALA A 419 -17.76 10.28 -12.42
C ALA A 419 -16.39 9.86 -12.97
N ILE A 420 -16.15 10.10 -14.26
CA ILE A 420 -14.84 9.87 -14.90
C ILE A 420 -13.77 10.76 -14.27
N ARG A 421 -14.04 12.06 -14.08
CA ARG A 421 -13.13 12.96 -13.35
C ARG A 421 -12.91 12.52 -11.91
N GLY A 422 -13.93 11.95 -11.26
CA GLY A 422 -13.80 11.35 -9.93
C GLY A 422 -12.83 10.17 -9.93
N LEU A 423 -12.93 9.26 -10.90
CA LEU A 423 -12.00 8.14 -11.07
C LEU A 423 -10.57 8.63 -11.32
N GLU A 424 -10.38 9.61 -12.20
CA GLU A 424 -9.08 10.25 -12.46
C GLU A 424 -8.49 10.86 -11.19
N ARG A 425 -9.31 11.57 -10.41
CA ARG A 425 -8.89 12.17 -9.14
C ARG A 425 -8.56 11.10 -8.09
N ALA A 426 -9.35 10.04 -7.98
CA ALA A 426 -9.05 8.92 -7.10
C ALA A 426 -7.68 8.31 -7.45
N PHE A 427 -7.38 8.13 -8.74
CA PHE A 427 -6.09 7.61 -9.19
C PHE A 427 -4.93 8.56 -8.91
N GLN A 428 -5.13 9.88 -9.03
CA GLN A 428 -4.12 10.86 -8.62
C GLN A 428 -3.80 10.81 -7.12
N LEU A 429 -4.79 10.47 -6.29
CA LEU A 429 -4.65 10.39 -4.84
C LEU A 429 -4.05 9.06 -4.36
N VAL A 430 -4.35 7.96 -5.05
CA VAL A 430 -3.92 6.61 -4.68
C VAL A 430 -3.41 5.85 -5.92
N PRO A 431 -2.35 6.33 -6.60
CA PRO A 431 -1.89 5.73 -7.87
C PRO A 431 -1.25 4.35 -7.68
N GLN A 432 -0.90 4.00 -6.44
CA GLN A 432 -0.39 2.68 -6.05
C GLN A 432 -1.47 1.58 -6.06
N ASP A 433 -2.76 1.93 -6.07
CA ASP A 433 -3.83 0.94 -6.20
C ASP A 433 -3.86 0.38 -7.64
N LYS A 434 -3.56 -0.92 -7.75
CA LYS A 434 -3.49 -1.64 -9.04
C LYS A 434 -4.86 -1.76 -9.71
N GLY A 435 -5.92 -2.01 -8.94
CA GLY A 435 -7.29 -2.15 -9.45
C GLY A 435 -7.86 -0.84 -9.98
N LEU A 436 -7.58 0.26 -9.28
CA LEU A 436 -7.93 1.61 -9.69
C LEU A 436 -7.19 2.01 -10.97
N ARG A 437 -5.88 1.73 -11.03
CA ARG A 437 -5.07 1.93 -12.25
C ARG A 437 -5.64 1.16 -13.44
N PHE A 438 -5.98 -0.12 -13.24
CA PHE A 438 -6.59 -0.95 -14.28
C PHE A 438 -7.97 -0.42 -14.70
N THR A 439 -8.80 0.00 -13.74
CA THR A 439 -10.12 0.58 -14.00
C THR A 439 -10.02 1.85 -14.83
N LEU A 440 -9.06 2.72 -14.52
CA LEU A 440 -8.81 3.92 -15.31
C LEU A 440 -8.28 3.56 -16.72
N ALA A 441 -7.41 2.55 -16.85
CA ALA A 441 -6.98 2.08 -18.17
C ALA A 441 -8.16 1.60 -19.01
N ALA A 442 -9.07 0.80 -18.45
CA ALA A 442 -10.29 0.36 -19.12
C ALA A 442 -11.16 1.54 -19.57
N GLN A 443 -11.33 2.56 -18.71
CA GLN A 443 -12.05 3.79 -19.06
C GLN A 443 -11.38 4.54 -20.22
N GLN A 444 -10.04 4.60 -20.27
CA GLN A 444 -9.33 5.28 -21.38
C GLN A 444 -9.45 4.50 -22.70
N ILE A 445 -9.50 3.16 -22.65
CA ILE A 445 -9.79 2.34 -23.84
C ILE A 445 -11.19 2.65 -24.38
N GLU A 446 -12.20 2.72 -23.51
CA GLU A 446 -13.57 3.09 -23.90
C GLU A 446 -13.67 4.52 -24.45
N ALA A 447 -12.86 5.44 -23.91
CA ALA A 447 -12.74 6.81 -24.42
C ALA A 447 -11.96 6.91 -25.74
N GLY A 448 -11.24 5.86 -26.14
CA GLY A 448 -10.38 5.84 -27.32
C GLY A 448 -8.98 6.43 -27.12
N ASP A 449 -8.60 6.79 -25.88
CA ASP A 449 -7.25 7.24 -25.53
C ASP A 449 -6.35 6.01 -25.28
N ILE A 450 -5.94 5.39 -26.38
CA ILE A 450 -5.15 4.16 -26.36
C ILE A 450 -3.74 4.38 -25.79
N ASP A 451 -3.16 5.57 -25.98
CA ASP A 451 -1.82 5.87 -25.48
C ASP A 451 -1.81 5.99 -23.97
N MET A 452 -2.80 6.69 -23.38
CA MET A 452 -2.97 6.73 -21.93
C MET A 452 -3.29 5.35 -21.35
N ALA A 453 -4.16 4.57 -22.01
CA ALA A 453 -4.45 3.21 -21.58
C ALA A 453 -3.19 2.33 -21.51
N LYS A 454 -2.32 2.39 -22.55
CA LYS A 454 -1.03 1.68 -22.55
C LYS A 454 -0.13 2.16 -21.42
N ALA A 455 -0.05 3.46 -21.17
CA ALA A 455 0.75 4.02 -20.08
C ALA A 455 0.30 3.52 -18.70
N LEU A 456 -1.01 3.43 -18.47
CA LEU A 456 -1.58 2.91 -17.21
C LEU A 456 -1.39 1.39 -17.06
N LEU A 457 -1.43 0.63 -18.16
CA LEU A 457 -1.29 -0.83 -18.12
C LEU A 457 0.16 -1.29 -17.96
N ARG A 458 1.15 -0.59 -18.52
CA ARG A 458 2.56 -1.02 -18.48
C ARG A 458 3.07 -1.37 -17.08
N PRO A 459 2.86 -0.55 -16.04
CA PRO A 459 3.34 -0.87 -14.68
C PRO A 459 2.69 -2.11 -14.08
N LEU A 460 1.44 -2.40 -14.47
CA LEU A 460 0.74 -3.61 -14.06
C LEU A 460 1.21 -4.83 -14.87
N ALA A 461 1.44 -4.64 -16.17
CA ALA A 461 1.89 -5.68 -17.08
C ALA A 461 3.28 -6.21 -16.71
N PHE A 462 4.17 -5.33 -16.25
CA PHE A 462 5.55 -5.64 -15.86
C PHE A 462 5.76 -5.67 -14.34
N ASP A 463 4.67 -5.82 -13.58
CA ASP A 463 4.74 -5.91 -12.12
C ASP A 463 5.55 -7.14 -11.69
N PRO A 464 6.65 -6.97 -10.93
CA PRO A 464 7.51 -8.07 -10.52
C PRO A 464 6.84 -9.09 -9.59
N HIS A 465 5.72 -8.74 -8.97
CA HIS A 465 4.96 -9.62 -8.09
C HIS A 465 3.82 -10.35 -8.80
N MET A 466 3.64 -10.13 -10.11
CA MET A 466 2.61 -10.77 -10.92
C MET A 466 3.22 -11.74 -11.93
N PRO A 467 2.49 -12.78 -12.36
CA PRO A 467 2.97 -13.65 -13.41
C PRO A 467 3.14 -12.89 -14.75
N PRO A 468 4.08 -13.30 -15.63
CA PRO A 468 4.35 -12.58 -16.88
C PRO A 468 3.17 -12.45 -17.84
N ASP A 469 2.19 -13.34 -17.75
CA ASP A 469 0.97 -13.38 -18.56
C ASP A 469 -0.25 -12.82 -17.82
N ASN A 470 -0.03 -11.94 -16.85
CA ASN A 470 -1.11 -11.29 -16.10
C ASN A 470 -2.11 -10.54 -17.01
N PRO A 471 -3.34 -10.26 -16.53
CA PRO A 471 -4.39 -9.62 -17.34
C PRO A 471 -3.97 -8.31 -17.99
N ALA A 472 -3.17 -7.48 -17.31
CA ALA A 472 -2.71 -6.21 -17.86
C ALA A 472 -1.71 -6.41 -19.01
N ALA A 473 -0.80 -7.39 -18.91
CA ALA A 473 0.11 -7.76 -19.98
C ALA A 473 -0.63 -8.29 -21.22
N GLN A 474 -1.64 -9.14 -21.02
CA GLN A 474 -2.49 -9.64 -22.11
C GLN A 474 -3.22 -8.49 -22.82
N LEU A 475 -3.85 -7.60 -22.05
CA LEU A 475 -4.58 -6.46 -22.60
C LEU A 475 -3.66 -5.48 -23.32
N LEU A 476 -2.48 -5.19 -22.75
CA LEU A 476 -1.46 -4.35 -23.36
C LEU A 476 -1.02 -4.91 -24.73
N ALA A 477 -0.76 -6.21 -24.82
CA ALA A 477 -0.39 -6.86 -26.08
C ALA A 477 -1.49 -6.79 -27.15
N LEU A 478 -2.77 -6.84 -26.76
CA LEU A 478 -3.89 -6.66 -27.68
C LEU A 478 -3.98 -5.21 -28.21
N LEU A 479 -3.75 -4.22 -27.33
CA LEU A 479 -3.71 -2.80 -27.69
C LEU A 479 -2.54 -2.46 -28.62
N GLU A 480 -1.39 -3.14 -28.46
CA GLU A 480 -0.23 -2.97 -29.34
C GLU A 480 -0.47 -3.55 -30.74
N LYS A 481 -1.23 -4.64 -30.85
CA LYS A 481 -1.65 -5.22 -32.14
C LYS A 481 -2.74 -4.43 -32.86
N GLY A 482 -3.40 -3.50 -32.18
CA GLY A 482 -4.51 -2.73 -32.74
C GLY A 482 -5.80 -3.52 -32.95
N ASP A 483 -5.95 -4.69 -32.32
CA ASP A 483 -7.12 -5.56 -32.46
C ASP A 483 -8.27 -5.09 -31.55
N ARG A 484 -9.08 -4.16 -32.04
CA ARG A 484 -10.15 -3.51 -31.25
C ARG A 484 -11.21 -4.50 -30.76
N ASP A 485 -11.52 -5.54 -31.53
CA ASP A 485 -12.53 -6.54 -31.14
C ASP A 485 -11.98 -7.50 -30.09
N ALA A 486 -10.71 -7.91 -30.20
CA ALA A 486 -10.06 -8.69 -29.15
C ALA A 486 -9.88 -7.88 -27.86
N VAL A 487 -9.55 -6.59 -27.94
CA VAL A 487 -9.49 -5.69 -26.78
C VAL A 487 -10.84 -5.62 -26.08
N ARG A 488 -11.95 -5.42 -26.82
CA ARG A 488 -13.30 -5.39 -26.24
C ARG A 488 -13.65 -6.72 -25.55
N LYS A 489 -13.34 -7.85 -26.19
CA LYS A 489 -13.57 -9.19 -25.60
C LYS A 489 -12.70 -9.41 -24.36
N GLY A 490 -11.44 -8.99 -24.39
CA GLY A 490 -10.50 -9.07 -23.27
C GLY A 490 -10.99 -8.26 -22.07
N LEU A 491 -11.39 -7.01 -22.29
CA LEU A 491 -12.00 -6.17 -21.26
C LEU A 491 -13.26 -6.80 -20.67
N ALA A 492 -14.17 -7.33 -21.50
CA ALA A 492 -15.39 -7.97 -21.01
C ALA A 492 -15.11 -9.22 -20.17
N ALA A 493 -14.14 -10.05 -20.57
CA ALA A 493 -13.73 -11.24 -19.82
C ALA A 493 -13.08 -10.89 -18.47
N MET A 494 -12.34 -9.78 -18.42
CA MET A 494 -11.68 -9.27 -17.22
C MET A 494 -12.60 -8.44 -16.31
N SER A 495 -13.72 -7.94 -16.84
CA SER A 495 -14.75 -7.17 -16.11
C SER A 495 -15.94 -8.03 -15.65
N GLY A 496 -15.90 -9.34 -15.89
CA GLY A 496 -16.84 -10.27 -15.24
C GLY A 496 -16.73 -10.15 -13.72
N PRO A 497 -17.74 -10.58 -12.95
CA PRO A 497 -17.68 -10.48 -11.50
C PRO A 497 -16.37 -11.12 -11.04
N ALA A 498 -15.47 -10.32 -10.49
CA ALA A 498 -14.35 -10.85 -9.74
C ALA A 498 -14.99 -11.79 -8.72
N ALA A 499 -14.59 -13.07 -8.76
CA ALA A 499 -14.88 -13.93 -7.64
C ALA A 499 -14.34 -13.20 -6.41
N ASP A 500 -15.18 -13.07 -5.39
CA ASP A 500 -14.80 -12.55 -4.08
C ASP A 500 -13.52 -13.30 -3.62
N ASP A 501 -12.37 -12.64 -3.76
CA ASP A 501 -11.06 -13.12 -3.29
C ASP A 501 -10.58 -12.23 -2.12
#